data_AF-A0A8C1GI44-F1
#
_entry.id   AF-A0A8C1GI44-F1
#
_cell.length_a   1.000
_cell.length_b   1.000
_cell.length_c   1.000
_cell.angle_alpha   90.00
_cell.angle_beta   90.00
_cell.angle_gamma   90.00
#
_symmetry.space_group_name_H-M   'P 1'
#
loop_
_entity.id
_entity.type
_entity.pdbx_description
1 polymer ?
#
loop_
_entity_poly.entity_id
_entity_poly.type
_entity_poly.pdbx_seq_one_letter_code
_entity_poly.pdbx_strand_id
1 'polypeptide(L)'
;MRGRAASMLVVLVLLWCCGSAPGERGLKVSRRAPRTRSCLNLPDEILEQMFGRLSVGVLSAFHHTLQLAPPERQNLTCQSASRLARDRPRAPVNFLSLSPWAYRISHDPARYPRYLPEAYCLCKGCLTGRDGEESDRFRSTPVYMPTVILRRTGSCVGGRHSYTESYVSIAVGCTCVPLLERDRKTQKSKSSVKRVPSKNSSTFRKN
;
A
#
# COMPACT_ATOMS: atom_id res chain seq x y z
N MET A 1 29.30 94.25 -4.83
CA MET A 1 29.15 93.33 -3.69
C MET A 1 28.34 92.11 -4.10
N ARG A 2 28.95 90.91 -4.03
CA ARG A 2 28.38 89.66 -3.48
C ARG A 2 27.01 89.11 -3.96
N GLY A 3 26.47 89.49 -5.11
CA GLY A 3 25.10 89.07 -5.51
C GLY A 3 24.93 88.05 -6.65
N ARG A 4 25.94 87.76 -7.48
CA ARG A 4 25.72 87.04 -8.77
C ARG A 4 26.25 85.61 -8.85
N ALA A 5 27.13 85.17 -7.94
CA ALA A 5 27.72 83.83 -7.99
C ALA A 5 26.85 82.75 -7.31
N ALA A 6 26.00 83.13 -6.34
CA ALA A 6 25.15 82.18 -5.61
C ALA A 6 23.93 81.70 -6.42
N SER A 7 23.46 82.48 -7.40
CA SER A 7 22.26 82.13 -8.19
C SER A 7 22.53 81.11 -9.29
N MET A 8 23.77 80.97 -9.76
CA MET A 8 24.14 79.96 -10.76
C MET A 8 24.31 78.56 -10.16
N LEU A 9 24.67 78.46 -8.87
CA LEU A 9 24.85 77.18 -8.19
C LEU A 9 23.52 76.50 -7.81
N VAL A 10 22.45 77.27 -7.57
CA VAL A 10 21.12 76.71 -7.24
C VAL A 10 20.43 76.14 -8.48
N VAL A 11 20.65 76.73 -9.67
CA VAL A 11 20.05 76.24 -10.93
C VAL A 11 20.71 74.94 -11.39
N LEU A 12 22.02 74.77 -11.18
CA LEU A 12 22.75 73.55 -11.53
C LEU A 12 22.39 72.34 -10.64
N VAL A 13 21.97 72.56 -9.39
CA VAL A 13 21.53 71.47 -8.50
C VAL A 13 20.10 71.03 -8.82
N LEU A 14 19.21 71.94 -9.22
CA LEU A 14 17.82 71.61 -9.58
C LEU A 14 17.69 70.89 -10.94
N LEU A 15 18.67 71.04 -11.84
CA LEU A 15 18.75 70.29 -13.10
C LEU A 15 19.25 68.84 -12.94
N TRP A 16 19.78 68.48 -11.77
CA TRP A 16 20.19 67.11 -11.47
C TRP A 16 19.05 66.20 -10.95
N CYS A 17 17.86 66.75 -10.73
CA CYS A 17 16.68 65.98 -10.29
C CYS A 17 15.75 65.52 -11.43
N CYS A 18 16.05 65.82 -12.70
CA CYS A 18 15.20 65.43 -13.85
C CYS A 18 15.93 64.53 -14.86
N GLY A 19 16.80 63.64 -14.37
CA GLY A 19 17.36 62.55 -15.16
C GLY A 19 16.35 61.42 -15.33
N SER A 20 15.47 61.55 -16.32
CA SER A 20 14.56 60.49 -16.77
C SER A 20 15.38 59.29 -17.26
N ALA A 21 15.41 58.21 -16.47
CA ALA A 21 15.84 56.91 -16.95
C ALA A 21 14.66 56.26 -17.70
N PRO A 22 14.74 55.97 -19.01
CA PRO A 22 13.85 55.00 -19.61
C PRO A 22 14.31 53.64 -19.09
N GLY A 23 13.59 53.13 -18.09
CA GLY A 23 13.72 51.75 -17.67
C GLY A 23 13.51 50.86 -18.89
N GLU A 24 14.58 50.21 -19.35
CA GLU A 24 14.47 49.09 -20.26
C GLU A 24 13.42 48.16 -19.66
N ARG A 25 12.33 47.95 -20.42
CA ARG A 25 11.50 46.78 -20.24
C ARG A 25 12.39 45.59 -20.60
N GLY A 26 13.22 45.17 -19.64
CA GLY A 26 13.80 43.86 -19.67
C GLY A 26 12.65 42.92 -19.94
N LEU A 27 12.71 42.23 -21.09
CA LEU A 27 11.83 41.11 -21.38
C LEU A 27 11.88 40.26 -20.13
N LYS A 28 10.82 40.31 -19.33
CA LYS A 28 10.57 39.29 -18.33
C LYS A 28 10.29 38.05 -19.15
N VAL A 29 11.35 37.37 -19.57
CA VAL A 29 11.30 35.95 -19.89
C VAL A 29 10.84 35.33 -18.58
N SER A 30 9.52 35.20 -18.47
CA SER A 30 8.90 34.33 -17.52
C SER A 30 9.53 32.98 -17.79
N ARG A 31 10.56 32.65 -17.01
CA ARG A 31 11.05 31.28 -16.91
C ARG A 31 9.89 30.53 -16.30
N ARG A 32 8.95 30.10 -17.15
CA ARG A 32 8.01 29.04 -16.80
C ARG A 32 8.89 27.94 -16.26
N ALA A 33 8.71 27.63 -14.98
CA ALA A 33 9.37 26.49 -14.36
C ALA A 33 9.26 25.32 -15.33
N PRO A 34 10.35 24.58 -15.63
CA PRO A 34 10.28 23.47 -16.54
C PRO A 34 9.19 22.56 -15.99
N ARG A 35 8.08 22.44 -16.72
CA ARG A 35 7.04 21.47 -16.41
C ARG A 35 7.74 20.13 -16.47
N THR A 36 8.12 19.58 -15.32
CA THR A 36 8.54 18.19 -15.21
C THR A 36 7.34 17.38 -15.67
N ARG A 37 7.32 17.01 -16.95
CA ARG A 37 6.25 16.17 -17.49
C ARG A 37 6.32 14.88 -16.70
N SER A 38 5.25 14.59 -15.94
CA SER A 38 5.12 13.30 -15.27
C SER A 38 5.20 12.22 -16.34
N CYS A 39 5.94 11.17 -16.04
CA CYS A 39 6.09 10.06 -16.95
C CYS A 39 4.74 9.35 -17.07
N LEU A 40 4.45 8.89 -18.29
CA LEU A 40 3.24 8.14 -18.56
C LEU A 40 3.46 6.67 -18.15
N ASN A 41 2.37 5.98 -17.80
CA ASN A 41 2.44 4.54 -17.61
C ASN A 41 2.75 3.84 -18.94
N LEU A 42 3.42 2.70 -18.83
CA LEU A 42 3.57 1.78 -19.96
C LEU A 42 2.18 1.17 -20.26
N PRO A 43 1.81 0.95 -21.54
CA PRO A 43 0.59 0.22 -21.90
C PRO A 43 0.53 -1.13 -21.20
N ASP A 44 -0.66 -1.52 -20.74
CA ASP A 44 -0.82 -2.76 -19.95
C ASP A 44 -0.49 -4.00 -20.81
N GLU A 45 -0.70 -3.96 -22.13
CA GLU A 45 -0.36 -5.05 -23.06
C GLU A 45 1.16 -5.34 -23.08
N ILE A 46 1.98 -4.29 -22.97
CA ILE A 46 3.44 -4.45 -22.92
C ILE A 46 3.86 -5.02 -21.56
N LEU A 47 3.22 -4.58 -20.47
CA LEU A 47 3.47 -5.11 -19.13
C LEU A 47 3.06 -6.58 -19.03
N GLU A 48 1.92 -6.95 -19.61
CA GLU A 48 1.44 -8.33 -19.75
C GLU A 48 2.45 -9.20 -20.49
N GLN A 49 2.97 -8.70 -21.62
CA GLN A 49 3.97 -9.43 -22.39
C GLN A 49 5.28 -9.62 -21.60
N MET A 50 5.78 -8.56 -20.95
CA MET A 50 6.99 -8.63 -20.11
C MET A 50 6.80 -9.62 -18.95
N PHE A 51 5.69 -9.50 -18.25
CA PHE A 51 5.34 -10.36 -17.12
C PHE A 51 5.12 -11.81 -17.54
N GLY A 52 4.46 -12.03 -18.69
CA GLY A 52 4.25 -13.34 -19.28
C GLY A 52 5.56 -14.09 -19.50
N ARG A 53 6.61 -13.41 -19.99
CA ARG A 53 7.95 -14.00 -20.17
C ARG A 53 8.62 -14.40 -18.86
N LEU A 54 8.37 -13.66 -17.78
CA LEU A 54 8.92 -13.94 -16.44
C LEU A 54 8.16 -15.04 -15.69
N SER A 55 6.86 -15.19 -15.98
CA SER A 55 5.96 -16.13 -15.28
C SER A 55 5.83 -17.49 -15.96
N VAL A 56 6.45 -17.69 -17.13
CA VAL A 56 6.53 -19.00 -17.80
C VAL A 56 7.23 -19.99 -16.86
N GLY A 57 6.50 -21.03 -16.44
CA GLY A 57 7.02 -22.14 -15.62
C GLY A 57 6.70 -22.09 -14.12
N VAL A 58 6.23 -20.96 -13.56
CA VAL A 58 5.99 -20.87 -12.11
C VAL A 58 4.53 -20.56 -11.75
N LEU A 59 3.78 -19.83 -12.59
CA LEU A 59 2.45 -19.30 -12.19
C LEU A 59 1.40 -19.19 -13.32
N SER A 60 1.69 -19.68 -14.54
CA SER A 60 0.75 -19.61 -15.67
C SER A 60 -0.60 -20.29 -15.36
N ALA A 61 -0.61 -21.32 -14.51
CA ALA A 61 -1.84 -22.03 -14.11
C ALA A 61 -2.78 -21.21 -13.19
N PHE A 62 -2.29 -20.17 -12.50
CA PHE A 62 -3.08 -19.45 -11.49
C PHE A 62 -3.73 -18.15 -11.99
N HIS A 63 -3.29 -17.61 -13.13
CA HIS A 63 -3.86 -16.36 -13.66
C HIS A 63 -5.31 -16.52 -14.14
N HIS A 64 -5.70 -17.69 -14.63
CA HIS A 64 -7.08 -17.96 -15.08
C HIS A 64 -7.96 -18.60 -14.01
N THR A 65 -7.40 -19.21 -12.97
CA THR A 65 -8.18 -19.81 -11.85
C THR A 65 -8.46 -18.81 -10.74
N LEU A 66 -7.71 -17.72 -10.66
CA LEU A 66 -8.05 -16.55 -9.83
C LEU A 66 -9.03 -15.64 -10.58
N GLN A 67 -10.11 -16.20 -11.13
CA GLN A 67 -11.37 -15.48 -11.14
C GLN A 67 -11.78 -15.33 -9.68
N LEU A 68 -11.17 -14.35 -9.00
CA LEU A 68 -11.73 -13.84 -7.78
C LEU A 68 -13.10 -13.34 -8.20
N ALA A 69 -14.13 -14.15 -7.96
CA ALA A 69 -15.47 -13.64 -7.78
C ALA A 69 -15.30 -12.36 -6.94
N PRO A 70 -15.94 -11.23 -7.31
CA PRO A 70 -15.79 -9.97 -6.61
C PRO A 70 -15.78 -10.30 -5.12
N PRO A 71 -14.80 -9.81 -4.33
CA PRO A 71 -14.79 -10.07 -2.90
C PRO A 71 -16.09 -9.46 -2.40
N GLU A 72 -17.14 -10.27 -2.35
CA GLU A 72 -18.29 -9.98 -1.58
C GLU A 72 -17.67 -9.78 -0.22
N ARG A 73 -17.73 -8.55 0.28
CA ARG A 73 -17.23 -8.18 1.62
C ARG A 73 -18.13 -8.90 2.63
N GLN A 74 -18.10 -10.22 2.60
CA GLN A 74 -18.63 -11.07 3.61
C GLN A 74 -17.63 -10.97 4.74
N ASN A 75 -18.14 -10.65 5.94
CA ASN A 75 -17.35 -10.70 7.15
C ASN A 75 -17.06 -12.17 7.46
N LEU A 76 -16.11 -12.75 6.71
CA LEU A 76 -15.71 -14.13 6.84
C LEU A 76 -14.97 -14.26 8.17
N THR A 77 -15.51 -15.12 9.01
CA THR A 77 -14.94 -15.51 10.30
C THR A 77 -14.62 -16.99 10.25
N CYS A 78 -13.82 -17.46 11.22
CA CYS A 78 -13.55 -18.88 11.39
C CYS A 78 -14.84 -19.72 11.45
N GLN A 79 -15.84 -19.26 12.23
CA GLN A 79 -17.11 -19.97 12.38
C GLN A 79 -17.95 -19.98 11.10
N SER A 80 -17.98 -18.87 10.35
CA SER A 80 -18.72 -18.84 9.09
C SER A 80 -18.07 -19.76 8.05
N ALA A 81 -16.75 -19.88 8.03
CA ALA A 81 -16.06 -20.82 7.15
C ALA A 81 -16.40 -22.28 7.48
N SER A 82 -16.41 -22.63 8.78
CA SER A 82 -16.83 -23.96 9.25
C SER A 82 -18.26 -24.30 8.83
N ARG A 83 -19.20 -23.35 8.96
CA ARG A 83 -20.59 -23.51 8.49
C ARG A 83 -20.67 -23.66 6.97
N LEU A 84 -19.99 -22.81 6.22
CA LEU A 84 -19.97 -22.89 4.75
C LEU A 84 -19.42 -24.22 4.23
N ALA A 85 -18.43 -24.79 4.92
CA ALA A 85 -17.88 -26.10 4.59
C ALA A 85 -18.91 -27.24 4.79
N ARG A 86 -19.78 -27.13 5.79
CA ARG A 86 -20.84 -28.10 6.09
C ARG A 86 -22.05 -27.96 5.17
N ASP A 87 -22.53 -26.74 5.01
CA ASP A 87 -23.82 -26.46 4.38
C ASP A 87 -23.74 -26.47 2.84
N ARG A 88 -22.53 -26.38 2.27
CA ARG A 88 -22.32 -26.34 0.81
C ARG A 88 -21.48 -27.52 0.32
N PRO A 89 -22.10 -28.53 -0.33
CA PRO A 89 -21.41 -29.71 -0.85
C PRO A 89 -20.32 -29.44 -1.91
N ARG A 90 -20.28 -28.22 -2.47
CA ARG A 90 -19.29 -27.76 -3.45
C ARG A 90 -18.54 -26.51 -2.97
N ALA A 91 -18.33 -26.39 -1.66
CA ALA A 91 -17.53 -25.31 -1.12
C ALA A 91 -16.10 -25.36 -1.71
N PRO A 92 -15.52 -24.21 -2.05
CA PRO A 92 -14.11 -24.11 -2.44
C PRO A 92 -13.15 -24.72 -1.39
N VAL A 93 -12.02 -25.25 -1.86
CA VAL A 93 -11.02 -25.93 -1.01
C VAL A 93 -10.53 -25.07 0.16
N ASN A 94 -10.48 -23.75 -0.02
CA ASN A 94 -10.06 -22.82 1.03
C ASN A 94 -11.01 -22.78 2.24
N PHE A 95 -12.29 -23.17 2.08
CA PHE A 95 -13.23 -23.32 3.19
C PHE A 95 -13.29 -24.75 3.74
N LEU A 96 -12.99 -25.76 2.91
CA LEU A 96 -12.92 -27.17 3.33
C LEU A 96 -11.66 -27.53 4.13
N SER A 97 -10.63 -26.69 4.09
CA SER A 97 -9.39 -26.89 4.84
C SER A 97 -9.60 -26.83 6.35
N LEU A 98 -8.82 -27.62 7.10
CA LEU A 98 -8.73 -27.52 8.58
C LEU A 98 -8.24 -26.15 9.05
N SER A 99 -7.51 -25.43 8.21
CA SER A 99 -7.04 -24.06 8.45
C SER A 99 -7.60 -23.16 7.35
N PRO A 100 -8.89 -22.80 7.39
CA PRO A 100 -9.55 -22.12 6.29
C PRO A 100 -9.00 -20.72 6.08
N TRP A 101 -9.02 -20.25 4.82
CA TRP A 101 -8.51 -18.94 4.45
C TRP A 101 -9.44 -18.21 3.48
N ALA A 102 -9.28 -16.91 3.43
CA ALA A 102 -9.88 -16.04 2.43
C ALA A 102 -8.79 -15.17 1.79
N TYR A 103 -9.12 -14.51 0.69
CA TYR A 103 -8.19 -13.63 -0.02
C TYR A 103 -8.56 -12.17 0.20
N ARG A 104 -7.54 -11.33 0.35
CA ARG A 104 -7.64 -9.88 0.21
C ARG A 104 -6.82 -9.44 -0.99
N ILE A 105 -7.29 -8.42 -1.69
CA ILE A 105 -6.60 -7.91 -2.87
C ILE A 105 -5.73 -6.72 -2.44
N SER A 106 -4.42 -6.86 -2.59
CA SER A 106 -3.45 -5.76 -2.46
C SER A 106 -3.40 -4.99 -3.78
N HIS A 107 -3.61 -3.68 -3.73
CA HIS A 107 -3.44 -2.79 -4.88
C HIS A 107 -2.18 -1.94 -4.72
N ASP A 108 -1.27 -2.01 -5.71
CA ASP A 108 -0.08 -1.17 -5.81
C ASP A 108 0.02 -0.61 -7.26
N PRO A 109 -0.18 0.70 -7.48
CA PRO A 109 -0.11 1.28 -8.83
C PRO A 109 1.32 1.35 -9.39
N ALA A 110 2.35 1.10 -8.58
CA ALA A 110 3.75 1.05 -9.00
C ALA A 110 4.24 -0.38 -9.30
N ARG A 111 3.31 -1.33 -9.45
CA ARG A 111 3.60 -2.75 -9.68
C ARG A 111 2.72 -3.32 -10.79
N TYR A 112 3.22 -4.30 -11.50
CA TYR A 112 2.44 -5.17 -12.38
C TYR A 112 2.61 -6.66 -11.96
N PRO A 113 1.52 -7.42 -11.76
CA PRO A 113 0.13 -6.98 -11.77
C PRO A 113 -0.18 -6.01 -10.61
N ARG A 114 -1.06 -5.04 -10.87
CA ARG A 114 -1.42 -3.99 -9.89
C ARG A 114 -2.19 -4.57 -8.71
N TYR A 115 -3.06 -5.54 -9.00
CA TYR A 115 -3.87 -6.27 -8.04
C TYR A 115 -3.23 -7.62 -7.76
N LEU A 116 -3.07 -7.93 -6.48
CA LEU A 116 -2.38 -9.14 -6.04
C LEU A 116 -3.17 -9.79 -4.90
N PRO A 117 -3.72 -11.00 -5.07
CA PRO A 117 -4.44 -11.68 -4.01
C PRO A 117 -3.48 -12.24 -2.96
N GLU A 118 -3.73 -11.91 -1.70
CA GLU A 118 -3.00 -12.43 -0.55
C GLU A 118 -3.97 -13.19 0.37
N ALA A 119 -3.65 -14.43 0.67
CA ALA A 119 -4.42 -15.25 1.60
C ALA A 119 -4.24 -14.75 3.05
N TYR A 120 -5.30 -14.86 3.83
CA TYR A 120 -5.25 -14.68 5.28
C TYR A 120 -6.09 -15.77 5.96
N CYS A 121 -5.57 -16.29 7.07
CA CYS A 121 -6.24 -17.35 7.80
C CYS A 121 -7.45 -16.81 8.55
N LEU A 122 -8.57 -17.53 8.49
CA LEU A 122 -9.81 -17.14 9.17
C LEU A 122 -9.81 -17.56 10.64
N CYS A 123 -9.10 -18.63 10.98
CA CYS A 123 -8.94 -19.17 12.33
C CYS A 123 -7.55 -18.86 12.88
N LYS A 124 -7.40 -18.86 14.21
CA LYS A 124 -6.11 -18.79 14.92
C LYS A 124 -5.53 -20.21 15.11
N GLY A 125 -6.34 -21.13 15.61
CA GLY A 125 -6.11 -22.57 15.67
C GLY A 125 -6.58 -23.28 14.40
N CYS A 126 -6.92 -24.56 14.49
CA CYS A 126 -7.43 -25.35 13.36
C CYS A 126 -8.74 -26.05 13.71
N LEU A 127 -9.58 -26.27 12.70
CA LEU A 127 -10.89 -26.90 12.82
C LEU A 127 -10.79 -28.44 12.91
N THR A 128 -10.25 -28.94 14.02
CA THR A 128 -10.05 -30.39 14.22
C THR A 128 -11.13 -31.02 15.11
N GLY A 129 -12.02 -30.23 15.71
CA GLY A 129 -13.14 -30.77 16.51
C GLY A 129 -14.15 -31.53 15.65
N ARG A 130 -14.89 -32.47 16.26
CA ARG A 130 -15.96 -33.23 15.59
C ARG A 130 -16.96 -32.33 14.88
N ASP A 131 -17.29 -31.20 15.51
CA ASP A 131 -18.23 -30.22 14.97
C ASP A 131 -17.58 -29.06 14.21
N GLY A 132 -16.33 -29.24 13.75
CA GLY A 132 -15.59 -28.15 13.12
C GLY A 132 -15.26 -27.04 14.12
N GLU A 133 -15.02 -27.44 15.37
CA GLU A 133 -14.56 -26.57 16.44
C GLU A 133 -13.05 -26.32 16.31
N GLU A 134 -12.64 -25.11 16.68
CA GLU A 134 -11.26 -24.66 16.64
C GLU A 134 -10.48 -25.22 17.85
N SER A 135 -9.33 -25.84 17.60
CA SER A 135 -8.45 -26.38 18.63
C SER A 135 -7.27 -25.46 18.95
N ASP A 136 -7.06 -25.21 20.24
CA ASP A 136 -5.92 -24.48 20.81
C ASP A 136 -4.63 -25.31 20.89
N ARG A 137 -4.60 -26.51 20.30
CA ARG A 137 -3.38 -27.35 20.19
C ARG A 137 -2.63 -27.09 18.89
N PHE A 138 -3.29 -26.48 17.92
CA PHE A 138 -2.75 -26.19 16.61
C PHE A 138 -2.82 -24.70 16.31
N ARG A 139 -2.13 -24.29 15.24
CA ARG A 139 -2.17 -22.92 14.74
C ARG A 139 -2.35 -22.93 13.23
N SER A 140 -3.32 -22.16 12.75
CA SER A 140 -3.41 -21.81 11.33
C SER A 140 -2.27 -20.84 11.00
N THR A 141 -1.42 -21.23 10.06
CA THR A 141 -0.24 -20.44 9.65
C THR A 141 -0.27 -20.22 8.13
N PRO A 142 -0.08 -18.99 7.65
CA PRO A 142 -0.05 -18.71 6.22
C PRO A 142 1.15 -19.40 5.55
N VAL A 143 0.93 -19.95 4.36
CA VAL A 143 1.96 -20.54 3.51
C VAL A 143 2.37 -19.52 2.47
N TYR A 144 3.65 -19.16 2.45
CA TYR A 144 4.20 -18.14 1.57
C TYR A 144 4.87 -18.76 0.34
N MET A 145 4.69 -18.11 -0.81
CA MET A 145 5.36 -18.45 -2.06
C MET A 145 6.02 -17.21 -2.66
N PRO A 146 7.24 -17.33 -3.25
CA PRO A 146 7.83 -16.25 -4.02
C PRO A 146 7.06 -16.07 -5.33
N THR A 147 6.64 -14.84 -5.58
CA THR A 147 5.89 -14.46 -6.79
C THR A 147 6.64 -13.33 -7.49
N VAL A 148 6.92 -13.55 -8.78
CA VAL A 148 7.53 -12.54 -9.65
C VAL A 148 6.54 -11.40 -9.92
N ILE A 149 7.05 -10.18 -9.99
CA ILE A 149 6.32 -8.96 -10.32
C ILE A 149 7.21 -8.05 -11.17
N LEU A 150 6.61 -7.11 -11.90
CA LEU A 150 7.33 -5.98 -12.46
C LEU A 150 7.14 -4.77 -11.55
N ARG A 151 8.23 -4.18 -11.07
CA ARG A 151 8.20 -2.99 -10.23
C ARG A 151 8.58 -1.77 -11.06
N ARG A 152 7.76 -0.73 -10.96
CA ARG A 152 8.00 0.55 -11.61
C ARG A 152 9.24 1.18 -11.00
N THR A 153 10.18 1.59 -11.84
CA THR A 153 11.36 2.32 -11.38
C THR A 153 11.09 3.84 -11.35
N GLY A 154 12.02 4.59 -10.75
CA GLY A 154 12.00 6.05 -10.80
C GLY A 154 12.49 6.64 -12.13
N SER A 155 13.00 5.82 -13.06
CA SER A 155 13.53 6.30 -14.34
C SER A 155 12.45 6.34 -15.42
N CYS A 156 12.63 7.24 -16.37
CA CYS A 156 11.71 7.43 -17.49
C CYS A 156 12.45 7.34 -18.81
N VAL A 157 11.98 6.45 -19.67
CA VAL A 157 12.57 6.17 -20.99
C VAL A 157 11.51 6.51 -22.02
N GLY A 158 11.82 7.40 -22.97
CA GLY A 158 10.87 7.83 -24.00
C GLY A 158 9.58 8.46 -23.42
N GLY A 159 9.65 9.09 -22.24
CA GLY A 159 8.49 9.68 -21.57
C GLY A 159 7.58 8.69 -20.84
N ARG A 160 7.96 7.41 -20.75
CA ARG A 160 7.22 6.38 -20.02
C ARG A 160 8.04 5.83 -18.85
N HIS A 161 7.34 5.39 -17.81
CA HIS A 161 7.97 4.68 -16.70
C HIS A 161 8.62 3.38 -17.16
N SER A 162 9.84 3.12 -16.70
CA SER A 162 10.49 1.83 -16.87
C SER A 162 10.13 0.88 -15.73
N TYR A 163 10.32 -0.42 -15.97
CA TYR A 163 9.97 -1.49 -15.05
C TYR A 163 11.10 -2.51 -14.94
N THR A 164 11.28 -3.08 -13.76
CA THR A 164 12.27 -4.13 -13.47
C THR A 164 11.60 -5.31 -12.81
N GLU A 165 12.11 -6.52 -13.05
CA GLU A 165 11.73 -7.72 -12.32
C GLU A 165 12.03 -7.57 -10.82
N SER A 166 11.11 -8.06 -9.99
CA SER A 166 11.26 -8.17 -8.53
C SER A 166 10.46 -9.37 -8.03
N TYR A 167 10.84 -9.93 -6.89
CA TYR A 167 10.10 -11.00 -6.23
C TYR A 167 9.47 -10.49 -4.95
N VAL A 168 8.22 -10.89 -4.70
CA VAL A 168 7.52 -10.62 -3.45
C VAL A 168 7.03 -11.93 -2.85
N SER A 169 7.03 -12.00 -1.52
CA SER A 169 6.47 -13.14 -0.80
C SER A 169 4.98 -12.93 -0.59
N ILE A 170 4.15 -13.86 -1.06
CA ILE A 170 2.70 -13.77 -0.94
C ILE A 170 2.18 -15.01 -0.24
N ALA A 171 1.26 -14.83 0.72
CA ALA A 171 0.52 -15.94 1.28
C ALA A 171 -0.46 -16.50 0.23
N VAL A 172 -0.29 -17.77 -0.14
CA VAL A 172 -1.14 -18.45 -1.15
C VAL A 172 -2.30 -19.21 -0.52
N GLY A 173 -2.17 -19.55 0.77
CA GLY A 173 -3.17 -20.24 1.56
C GLY A 173 -2.73 -20.35 3.02
N CYS A 174 -3.44 -21.18 3.79
CA CYS A 174 -3.09 -21.48 5.18
C CYS A 174 -2.94 -22.98 5.41
N THR A 175 -2.03 -23.34 6.31
CA THR A 175 -1.80 -24.71 6.75
C THR A 175 -1.95 -24.82 8.27
N CYS A 176 -2.20 -26.04 8.75
CA CYS A 176 -2.35 -26.34 10.16
C CYS A 176 -1.06 -26.92 10.73
N VAL A 177 -0.48 -26.27 11.74
CA VAL A 177 0.74 -26.74 12.40
C VAL A 177 0.53 -26.95 13.90
N PRO A 178 1.21 -27.91 14.55
CA PRO A 178 1.19 -28.05 16.01
C PRO A 178 1.72 -26.79 16.71
N LEU A 179 1.10 -26.40 17.84
CA LEU A 179 1.65 -25.33 18.68
C LEU A 179 2.85 -25.85 19.47
N LEU A 180 4.03 -25.30 19.18
CA LEU A 180 5.25 -25.56 19.95
C LEU A 180 5.13 -24.99 21.37
N GLU A 181 5.68 -25.67 22.37
CA GLU A 181 5.55 -25.26 23.78
C GLU A 181 6.04 -23.84 24.08
N ARG A 182 7.05 -23.35 23.35
CA ARG A 182 7.55 -21.97 23.48
C ARG A 182 6.50 -20.92 23.07
N ASP A 183 5.68 -21.23 22.07
CA ASP A 183 4.60 -20.34 21.61
C ASP A 183 3.45 -20.28 22.63
N ARG A 184 3.19 -21.39 23.33
CA ARG A 184 2.15 -21.46 24.38
C ARG A 184 2.47 -20.55 25.57
N LYS A 185 3.75 -20.50 25.99
CA LYS A 185 4.21 -19.60 27.06
C LYS A 185 4.07 -18.12 26.65
N THR A 186 4.39 -17.81 25.39
CA THR A 186 4.31 -16.44 24.85
C THR A 186 2.85 -15.96 24.68
N GLN A 187 1.92 -16.85 24.35
CA GLN A 187 0.49 -16.50 24.34
C GLN A 187 -0.06 -16.28 25.76
N LYS A 188 0.30 -17.14 26.73
CA LYS A 188 -0.10 -16.96 28.13
C LYS A 188 0.47 -15.69 28.76
N SER A 189 1.70 -15.29 28.42
CA SER A 189 2.25 -14.02 28.90
C SER A 189 1.53 -12.82 28.29
N LYS A 190 1.20 -12.87 26.99
CA LYS A 190 0.43 -11.80 26.30
C LYS A 190 -1.02 -11.67 26.81
N SER A 191 -1.69 -12.77 27.16
CA SER A 191 -3.04 -12.72 27.74
C SER A 191 -3.05 -12.15 29.16
N SER A 192 -1.94 -12.33 29.90
CA SER A 192 -1.80 -11.84 31.29
C SER A 192 -1.47 -10.34 31.37
N VAL A 193 -0.92 -9.73 30.30
CA VAL A 193 -0.55 -8.31 30.26
C VAL A 193 -1.73 -7.38 29.89
N LYS A 194 -2.87 -7.91 29.41
CA LYS A 194 -4.09 -7.11 29.18
C LYS A 194 -5.07 -7.21 30.36
N ARG A 195 -4.76 -6.51 31.45
CA ARG A 195 -5.75 -6.01 32.42
C ARG A 195 -5.16 -4.82 33.17
N VAL A 196 -5.24 -3.63 32.57
CA VAL A 196 -5.18 -2.37 33.32
C VAL A 196 -6.62 -1.88 33.45
N PRO A 197 -7.22 -1.89 34.65
CA PRO A 197 -8.49 -1.22 34.88
C PRO A 197 -8.26 0.28 34.81
N SER A 198 -9.03 0.98 33.96
CA SER A 198 -9.12 2.44 33.99
C SER A 198 -9.83 2.84 35.30
N LYS A 199 -9.05 3.26 36.31
CA LYS A 199 -9.56 3.99 37.47
C LYS A 199 -9.72 5.45 37.05
N ASN A 200 -10.96 5.90 36.85
CA ASN A 200 -11.27 7.32 36.91
C ASN A 200 -11.94 7.62 38.27
N SER A 201 -11.18 8.27 39.14
CA SER A 201 -11.70 8.99 40.31
C SER A 201 -11.23 10.43 40.23
N SER A 202 -12.16 11.36 40.05
CA SER A 202 -12.15 12.68 40.69
C SER A 202 -13.39 13.49 40.29
N THR A 203 -14.31 13.63 41.26
CA THR A 203 -14.94 14.89 41.70
C THR A 203 -15.25 15.98 40.67
N PHE A 204 -16.54 16.33 40.55
CA PHE A 204 -16.93 17.74 40.45
C PHE A 204 -18.22 18.00 41.25
N ARG A 205 -18.16 19.06 42.06
CA ARG A 205 -19.16 19.60 42.98
C ARG A 205 -19.74 20.88 42.34
N LYS A 206 -20.98 21.23 42.71
CA LYS A 206 -21.81 22.41 42.34
C LYS A 206 -22.70 22.18 41.11
N ASN A 207 -24.00 22.48 41.10
CA ASN A 207 -24.88 23.26 42.00
C ASN A 207 -26.08 22.43 42.45
#